data_AF-A0A914T211-F1
#
_entry.id   AF-A0A914T211-F1
#
_cell.length_a   1.000
_cell.length_b   1.000
_cell.length_c   1.000
_cell.angle_alpha   90.00
_cell.angle_beta   90.00
_cell.angle_gamma   90.00
#
_symmetry.space_group_name_H-M   'P 1'
#
loop_
_entity.id
_entity.type
_entity.pdbx_description
1 polymer ?
#
loop_
_entity_poly.entity_id
_entity_poly.type
_entity_poly.pdbx_seq_one_letter_code
_entity_poly.pdbx_strand_id
1 'polypeptide(L)'
;MFFLFFLEKDNDTRFAFCAVATLYFLDRMNDIDISGAVKYILSCYNFDGGFGTYPKSESHAGQIYCCLGLLAVTNNLDQIDENKTARWLAERQCPSGGLCGRPEKLPDVCYSQWVLASLAILRRQHWIDKETLIRFIIASQDDELGGIADRPGDEADPFHTIFGLAGLSVLGYDGLNTVDPTFCMTTKALGKYSFSTKLPLKARAAPAKIIEKLPTKFDLEKGKCKIWF
;
A
#
# COMPACT_ATOMS: atom_id res chain seq x y z
N MET A 1 30.94 -5.69 -1.54
CA MET A 1 30.91 -6.95 -2.32
C MET A 1 29.79 -7.92 -1.91
N PHE A 2 29.17 -7.77 -0.72
CA PHE A 2 28.07 -8.65 -0.27
C PHE A 2 26.72 -8.46 -0.98
N PHE A 3 26.45 -7.28 -1.58
CA PHE A 3 25.12 -6.97 -2.11
C PHE A 3 24.91 -7.32 -3.60
N LEU A 4 25.98 -7.49 -4.38
CA LEU A 4 25.85 -7.98 -5.76
C LEU A 4 25.23 -9.39 -5.80
N PHE A 5 25.40 -10.17 -4.74
CA PHE A 5 24.85 -11.53 -4.65
C PHE A 5 23.31 -11.57 -4.50
N PHE A 6 22.66 -10.48 -4.09
CA PHE A 6 21.19 -10.39 -3.99
C PHE A 6 20.51 -9.91 -5.29
N LEU A 7 21.25 -9.60 -6.35
CA LEU A 7 20.67 -9.12 -7.61
C LEU A 7 20.93 -10.07 -8.79
N GLU A 8 21.61 -11.20 -8.57
CA GLU A 8 21.88 -12.19 -9.61
C GLU A 8 20.88 -13.34 -9.54
N LYS A 9 19.90 -13.31 -10.48
CA LYS A 9 18.88 -14.33 -10.79
C LYS A 9 17.90 -14.69 -9.65
N ASP A 10 16.60 -14.56 -9.96
CA ASP A 10 15.44 -14.94 -9.11
C ASP A 10 15.09 -14.03 -7.93
N ASN A 11 15.61 -12.80 -7.87
CA ASN A 11 15.23 -11.82 -6.84
C ASN A 11 14.20 -10.82 -7.36
N ASP A 12 12.93 -10.97 -6.95
CA ASP A 12 11.89 -10.00 -7.27
C ASP A 12 11.99 -8.69 -6.44
N THR A 13 11.13 -7.72 -6.75
CA THR A 13 11.13 -6.40 -6.10
C THR A 13 10.89 -6.44 -4.58
N ARG A 14 10.27 -7.50 -4.05
CA ARG A 14 10.02 -7.69 -2.62
C ARG A 14 11.33 -7.93 -1.87
N PHE A 15 12.22 -8.76 -2.43
CA PHE A 15 13.53 -9.00 -1.81
C PHE A 15 14.38 -7.73 -1.75
N ALA A 16 14.36 -6.93 -2.82
CA ALA A 16 15.04 -5.65 -2.85
C ALA A 16 14.53 -4.69 -1.75
N PHE A 17 13.21 -4.57 -1.59
CA PHE A 17 12.63 -3.75 -0.54
C PHE A 17 12.95 -4.28 0.86
N CYS A 18 12.78 -5.58 1.11
CA CYS A 18 13.10 -6.20 2.40
C CYS A 18 14.57 -5.98 2.79
N ALA A 19 15.50 -6.12 1.85
CA ALA A 19 16.92 -5.90 2.10
C ALA A 19 17.21 -4.43 2.47
N VAL A 20 16.66 -3.48 1.71
CA VAL A 20 16.78 -2.04 1.99
C VAL A 20 16.13 -1.66 3.33
N ALA A 21 14.93 -2.14 3.62
CA ALA A 21 14.24 -1.90 4.87
C ALA A 21 15.04 -2.43 6.07
N THR A 22 15.59 -3.65 5.95
CA THR A 22 16.44 -4.26 6.99
C THR A 22 17.66 -3.39 7.27
N LEU A 23 18.37 -2.95 6.24
CA LEU A 23 19.57 -2.11 6.39
C LEU A 23 19.24 -0.72 6.94
N TYR A 24 18.07 -0.18 6.58
CA TYR A 24 17.56 1.06 7.16
C TYR A 24 17.32 0.91 8.66
N PHE A 25 16.70 -0.17 9.12
CA PHE A 25 16.51 -0.42 10.55
C PHE A 25 17.81 -0.68 11.31
N LEU A 26 18.84 -1.20 10.63
CA LEU A 26 20.15 -1.43 11.23
C LEU A 26 21.06 -0.20 11.19
N ASP A 27 20.63 0.93 10.61
CA ASP A 27 21.46 2.11 10.34
C ASP A 27 22.71 1.77 9.47
N ARG A 28 22.57 0.83 8.52
CA ARG A 28 23.64 0.28 7.65
C ARG A 28 23.43 0.55 6.16
N MET A 29 22.68 1.60 5.80
CA MET A 29 22.38 1.94 4.41
C MET A 29 23.62 2.25 3.55
N ASN A 30 24.73 2.66 4.17
CA ASN A 30 25.99 2.97 3.49
C ASN A 30 26.78 1.71 3.05
N ASP A 31 26.33 0.52 3.41
CA ASP A 31 27.03 -0.73 3.10
C ASP A 31 26.68 -1.32 1.75
N ILE A 32 25.69 -0.74 1.08
CA ILE A 32 25.11 -1.28 -0.14
C ILE A 32 25.14 -0.28 -1.28
N ASP A 33 25.08 -0.82 -2.50
CA ASP A 33 24.91 -0.01 -3.70
C ASP A 33 23.44 0.40 -3.85
N ILE A 34 23.08 1.53 -3.24
CA ILE A 34 21.75 2.13 -3.35
C ILE A 34 21.40 2.45 -4.81
N SER A 35 22.37 2.97 -5.57
CA SER A 35 22.16 3.33 -6.98
C SER A 35 21.84 2.09 -7.81
N GLY A 36 22.53 0.97 -7.57
CA GLY A 36 22.25 -0.32 -8.18
C GLY A 36 20.85 -0.86 -7.83
N ALA A 37 20.45 -0.77 -6.56
CA ALA A 37 19.12 -1.20 -6.11
C ALA A 37 18.00 -0.35 -6.74
N VAL A 38 18.16 0.98 -6.78
CA VAL A 38 17.21 1.90 -7.42
C VAL A 38 17.12 1.63 -8.92
N LYS A 39 18.28 1.46 -9.60
CA LYS A 39 18.32 1.11 -11.02
C LYS A 39 17.56 -0.19 -11.32
N TYR A 40 17.69 -1.20 -10.46
CA TYR A 40 16.95 -2.45 -10.61
C TYR A 40 15.43 -2.23 -10.49
N ILE A 41 14.97 -1.56 -9.43
CA ILE A 41 13.54 -1.27 -9.25
C ILE A 41 12.98 -0.47 -10.42
N LEU A 42 13.69 0.55 -10.90
CA LEU A 42 13.27 1.35 -12.05
C LEU A 42 13.18 0.53 -13.35
N SER A 43 13.98 -0.53 -13.49
CA SER A 43 13.84 -1.45 -14.63
C SER A 43 12.55 -2.29 -14.59
N CYS A 44 11.87 -2.34 -13.44
CA CYS A 44 10.56 -2.99 -13.26
C CYS A 44 9.38 -2.02 -13.42
N TYR A 45 9.64 -0.72 -13.64
CA TYR A 45 8.61 0.29 -13.86
C TYR A 45 8.01 0.18 -15.27
N ASN A 46 6.69 0.08 -15.35
CA ASN A 46 5.97 -0.20 -16.59
C ASN A 46 5.36 1.07 -17.21
N PHE A 47 5.01 0.95 -18.50
CA PHE A 47 4.40 2.03 -19.27
C PHE A 47 3.04 2.49 -18.71
N ASP A 48 2.36 1.67 -17.92
CA ASP A 48 1.07 1.99 -17.29
C ASP A 48 1.21 2.76 -15.97
N GLY A 49 2.45 2.95 -15.49
CA GLY A 49 2.75 3.60 -14.21
C GLY A 49 2.82 2.65 -13.02
N GLY A 50 2.69 1.34 -13.24
CA GLY A 50 2.87 0.34 -12.20
C GLY A 50 4.28 -0.27 -12.19
N PHE A 51 4.46 -1.25 -11.30
CA PHE A 51 5.68 -2.05 -11.19
C PHE A 51 5.34 -3.53 -11.26
N GLY A 52 6.13 -4.29 -12.00
CA GLY A 52 6.04 -5.75 -12.05
C GLY A 52 7.02 -6.44 -11.11
N THR A 53 6.86 -7.76 -10.95
CA THR A 53 7.76 -8.62 -10.16
C THR A 53 9.20 -8.60 -10.65
N TYR A 54 9.36 -8.54 -11.97
CA TYR A 54 10.63 -8.42 -12.70
C TYR A 54 10.44 -7.42 -13.86
N PRO A 55 11.51 -6.98 -14.53
CA PRO A 55 11.39 -6.17 -15.74
C PRO A 55 10.43 -6.80 -16.75
N LYS A 56 9.52 -5.99 -17.28
CA LYS A 56 8.47 -6.39 -18.25
C LYS A 56 7.36 -7.30 -17.69
N SER A 57 7.36 -7.62 -16.40
CA SER A 57 6.24 -8.34 -15.77
C SER A 57 5.02 -7.43 -15.64
N GLU A 58 3.83 -8.02 -15.59
CA GLU A 58 2.57 -7.30 -15.35
C GLU A 58 2.63 -6.47 -14.05
N SER A 59 2.09 -5.26 -14.10
CA SER A 59 2.01 -4.37 -12.95
C SER A 59 1.11 -4.96 -11.86
N HIS A 60 1.57 -4.91 -10.61
CA HIS A 60 0.85 -5.47 -9.46
C HIS A 60 1.00 -4.58 -8.22
N ALA A 61 -0.11 -4.31 -7.51
CA ALA A 61 -0.14 -3.41 -6.37
C ALA A 61 0.85 -3.80 -5.26
N GLY A 62 0.99 -5.09 -4.98
CA GLY A 62 1.98 -5.58 -4.01
C GLY A 62 3.43 -5.29 -4.43
N GLN A 63 3.74 -5.33 -5.73
CA GLN A 63 5.08 -4.99 -6.24
C GLN A 63 5.28 -3.47 -6.20
N ILE A 64 4.26 -2.69 -6.56
CA ILE A 64 4.27 -1.22 -6.44
C ILE A 64 4.55 -0.79 -4.99
N TYR A 65 3.91 -1.44 -4.01
CA TYR A 65 4.17 -1.18 -2.59
C TYR A 65 5.65 -1.36 -2.22
N CYS A 66 6.25 -2.49 -2.61
CA CYS A 66 7.68 -2.74 -2.36
C CYS A 66 8.59 -1.72 -3.08
N CYS A 67 8.32 -1.45 -4.35
CA CYS A 67 9.10 -0.49 -5.14
C CYS A 67 9.02 0.93 -4.57
N LEU A 68 7.82 1.42 -4.25
CA LEU A 68 7.62 2.74 -3.64
C LEU A 68 8.22 2.80 -2.24
N GLY A 69 8.13 1.73 -1.45
CA GLY A 69 8.80 1.64 -0.16
C GLY A 69 10.30 1.82 -0.31
N LEU A 70 10.94 1.13 -1.26
CA LEU A 70 12.37 1.28 -1.54
C LEU A 70 12.71 2.70 -2.02
N LEU A 71 11.95 3.24 -2.97
CA LEU A 71 12.18 4.59 -3.49
C LEU A 71 11.99 5.66 -2.41
N ALA A 72 11.01 5.48 -1.51
CA ALA A 72 10.81 6.38 -0.38
C ALA A 72 11.98 6.32 0.62
N VAL A 73 12.42 5.10 0.98
CA VAL A 73 13.52 4.90 1.94
C VAL A 73 14.84 5.45 1.40
N THR A 74 15.05 5.35 0.09
CA THR A 74 16.28 5.84 -0.58
C THR A 74 16.16 7.28 -1.08
N ASN A 75 15.02 7.95 -0.92
CA ASN A 75 14.74 9.31 -1.40
C ASN A 75 14.90 9.46 -2.93
N ASN A 76 14.26 8.57 -3.70
CA ASN A 76 14.27 8.51 -5.17
C ASN A 76 12.86 8.44 -5.79
N LEU A 77 11.82 8.88 -5.08
CA LEU A 77 10.44 8.90 -5.61
C LEU A 77 10.29 9.80 -6.85
N ASP A 78 11.15 10.81 -6.98
CA ASP A 78 11.21 11.74 -8.10
C ASP A 78 11.67 11.10 -9.42
N GLN A 79 12.16 9.86 -9.39
CA GLN A 79 12.55 9.11 -10.59
C GLN A 79 11.38 8.45 -11.33
N ILE A 80 10.15 8.56 -10.81
CA ILE A 80 8.94 8.05 -11.45
C ILE A 80 7.89 9.15 -11.64
N ASP A 81 6.90 8.87 -12.49
CA ASP A 81 5.70 9.70 -12.58
C ASP A 81 4.74 9.35 -11.44
N GLU A 82 4.91 10.03 -10.29
CA GLU A 82 4.11 9.82 -9.09
C GLU A 82 2.60 9.90 -9.35
N ASN A 83 2.13 10.81 -10.21
CA ASN A 83 0.70 10.99 -10.48
C ASN A 83 0.15 9.83 -11.33
N LYS A 84 0.94 9.34 -12.28
CA LYS A 84 0.58 8.17 -13.09
C LYS A 84 0.50 6.91 -12.24
N THR A 85 1.48 6.68 -11.36
CA THR A 85 1.45 5.57 -10.41
C THR A 85 0.27 5.70 -9.44
N ALA A 86 0.02 6.89 -8.89
CA ALA A 86 -1.13 7.11 -8.03
C ALA A 86 -2.47 6.85 -8.74
N ARG A 87 -2.58 7.22 -10.01
CA ARG A 87 -3.77 6.95 -10.81
C ARG A 87 -3.97 5.46 -11.05
N TRP A 88 -2.92 4.75 -11.43
CA TRP A 88 -2.95 3.29 -11.58
C TRP A 88 -3.44 2.60 -10.31
N LEU A 89 -2.97 3.07 -9.14
CA LEU A 89 -3.38 2.57 -7.83
C LEU A 89 -4.83 2.92 -7.47
N ALA A 90 -5.27 4.15 -7.73
CA ALA A 90 -6.65 4.58 -7.45
C ALA A 90 -7.68 3.80 -8.29
N GLU A 91 -7.33 3.45 -9.54
CA GLU A 91 -8.13 2.60 -10.43
C GLU A 91 -8.17 1.12 -9.98
N ARG A 92 -7.67 0.77 -8.79
CA ARG A 92 -7.84 -0.55 -8.17
C ARG A 92 -9.08 -0.65 -7.29
N GLN A 93 -9.75 0.45 -6.97
CA GLN A 93 -10.97 0.37 -6.17
C GLN A 93 -12.12 -0.20 -7.00
N CYS A 94 -12.61 -1.37 -6.59
CA CYS A 94 -13.71 -2.06 -7.24
C CYS A 94 -15.07 -1.46 -6.81
N PRO A 95 -16.16 -1.71 -7.56
CA PRO A 95 -17.51 -1.29 -7.16
C PRO A 95 -17.96 -1.82 -5.79
N SER A 96 -17.37 -2.90 -5.30
CA SER A 96 -17.61 -3.43 -3.95
C SER A 96 -17.00 -2.57 -2.82
N GLY A 97 -16.17 -1.58 -3.16
CA GLY A 97 -15.40 -0.76 -2.21
C GLY A 97 -14.00 -1.31 -1.92
N GLY A 98 -13.79 -2.61 -2.05
CA GLY A 98 -12.49 -3.27 -1.88
C GLY A 98 -11.50 -2.94 -3.02
N LEU A 99 -10.24 -3.26 -2.80
CA LEU A 99 -9.14 -2.96 -3.74
C LEU A 99 -8.61 -4.24 -4.36
N CYS A 100 -8.32 -4.23 -5.66
CA CYS A 100 -7.72 -5.38 -6.35
C CYS A 100 -6.21 -5.19 -6.62
N GLY A 101 -5.49 -6.30 -6.80
CA GLY A 101 -4.04 -6.26 -7.03
C GLY A 101 -3.61 -5.81 -8.42
N ARG A 102 -4.48 -5.98 -9.40
CA ARG A 102 -4.24 -5.68 -10.82
C ARG A 102 -5.56 -5.60 -11.57
N PRO A 103 -5.60 -4.97 -12.77
CA PRO A 103 -6.82 -4.84 -13.55
C PRO A 103 -7.57 -6.16 -13.75
N GLU A 104 -8.89 -6.10 -13.79
CA GLU A 104 -9.78 -7.26 -14.03
C GLU A 104 -9.62 -8.42 -13.03
N LYS A 105 -9.25 -8.10 -11.78
CA LYS A 105 -9.21 -9.08 -10.67
C LYS A 105 -10.13 -8.68 -9.53
N LEU A 106 -10.43 -9.67 -8.71
CA LEU A 106 -11.29 -9.52 -7.54
C LEU A 106 -10.62 -8.63 -6.49
N PRO A 107 -11.42 -7.90 -5.68
CA PRO A 107 -10.92 -7.19 -4.53
C PRO A 107 -10.38 -8.17 -3.47
N ASP A 108 -9.48 -7.71 -2.61
CA ASP A 108 -8.90 -8.49 -1.51
C ASP A 108 -8.44 -7.51 -0.41
N VAL A 109 -8.73 -7.84 0.85
CA VAL A 109 -8.43 -6.99 2.01
C VAL A 109 -6.96 -6.62 2.09
N CYS A 110 -6.01 -7.48 1.71
CA CYS A 110 -4.58 -7.18 1.84
C CYS A 110 -4.15 -5.96 1.00
N TYR A 111 -4.83 -5.69 -0.12
CA TYR A 111 -4.62 -4.49 -0.92
C TYR A 111 -5.07 -3.21 -0.21
N SER A 112 -5.89 -3.30 0.84
CA SER A 112 -6.19 -2.17 1.73
C SER A 112 -4.94 -1.63 2.42
N GLN A 113 -3.92 -2.45 2.65
CA GLN A 113 -2.59 -1.95 2.98
C GLN A 113 -1.82 -1.61 1.70
N TRP A 114 -1.64 -2.55 0.76
CA TRP A 114 -0.63 -2.37 -0.29
C TRP A 114 -0.93 -1.22 -1.24
N VAL A 115 -2.20 -1.04 -1.64
CA VAL A 115 -2.62 0.08 -2.50
C VAL A 115 -2.70 1.38 -1.70
N LEU A 116 -3.37 1.37 -0.55
CA LEU A 116 -3.60 2.60 0.21
C LEU A 116 -2.31 3.17 0.79
N ALA A 117 -1.41 2.31 1.29
CA ALA A 117 -0.12 2.74 1.80
C ALA A 117 0.78 3.28 0.67
N SER A 118 0.73 2.66 -0.52
CA SER A 118 1.39 3.20 -1.71
C SER A 118 0.87 4.61 -2.05
N LEU A 119 -0.45 4.80 -2.01
CA LEU A 119 -1.06 6.11 -2.18
C LEU A 119 -0.67 7.08 -1.06
N ALA A 120 -0.55 6.63 0.19
CA ALA A 120 -0.11 7.46 1.30
C ALA A 120 1.36 7.91 1.14
N ILE A 121 2.25 7.03 0.69
CA ILE A 121 3.65 7.37 0.33
C ILE A 121 3.67 8.48 -0.73
N LEU A 122 2.80 8.38 -1.74
CA LEU A 122 2.64 9.38 -2.81
C LEU A 122 1.76 10.59 -2.42
N ARG A 123 1.19 10.58 -1.21
CA ARG A 123 0.27 11.62 -0.68
C ARG A 123 -0.99 11.80 -1.53
N ARG A 124 -1.59 10.69 -1.95
CA ARG A 124 -2.81 10.59 -2.77
C ARG A 124 -3.84 9.63 -2.18
N GLN A 125 -3.76 9.34 -0.88
CA GLN A 125 -4.73 8.47 -0.19
C GLN A 125 -6.18 8.96 -0.28
N HIS A 126 -6.37 10.28 -0.43
CA HIS A 126 -7.67 10.92 -0.64
C HIS A 126 -8.33 10.62 -2.00
N TRP A 127 -7.65 9.88 -2.90
CA TRP A 127 -8.22 9.45 -4.18
C TRP A 127 -9.07 8.18 -4.07
N ILE A 128 -9.04 7.52 -2.91
CA ILE A 128 -9.87 6.36 -2.60
C ILE A 128 -11.13 6.81 -1.89
N ASP A 129 -12.27 6.20 -2.22
CA ASP A 129 -13.48 6.31 -1.41
C ASP A 129 -13.26 5.53 -0.10
N LYS A 130 -12.91 6.28 0.95
CA LYS A 130 -12.65 5.77 2.30
C LYS A 130 -13.83 4.98 2.87
N GLU A 131 -15.06 5.46 2.65
CA GLU A 131 -16.23 4.90 3.32
C GLU A 131 -16.62 3.53 2.75
N THR A 132 -16.48 3.34 1.44
CA THR A 132 -16.71 2.03 0.83
C THR A 132 -15.58 1.04 1.14
N LEU A 133 -14.33 1.51 1.24
CA LEU A 133 -13.22 0.64 1.63
C LEU A 133 -13.32 0.19 3.10
N ILE A 134 -13.65 1.09 4.04
CA ILE A 134 -13.88 0.71 5.45
C ILE A 134 -14.98 -0.36 5.52
N ARG A 135 -16.10 -0.16 4.82
CA ARG A 135 -17.20 -1.12 4.79
C ARG A 135 -16.76 -2.49 4.26
N PHE A 136 -15.92 -2.53 3.22
CA PHE A 136 -15.39 -3.78 2.68
C PHE A 136 -14.52 -4.53 3.70
N ILE A 137 -13.60 -3.83 4.40
CA ILE A 137 -12.71 -4.44 5.39
C ILE A 137 -13.53 -4.97 6.58
N ILE A 138 -14.45 -4.17 7.12
CA ILE A 138 -15.29 -4.57 8.25
C ILE A 138 -16.23 -5.73 7.87
N ALA A 139 -16.76 -5.75 6.64
CA ALA A 139 -17.57 -6.86 6.16
C ALA A 139 -16.77 -8.17 5.99
N SER A 140 -15.44 -8.10 6.00
CA SER A 140 -14.54 -9.26 5.93
C SER A 140 -14.06 -9.71 7.32
N GLN A 141 -14.56 -9.09 8.40
CA GLN A 141 -14.28 -9.50 9.76
C GLN A 141 -15.11 -10.73 10.12
N ASP A 142 -14.49 -11.68 10.83
CA ASP A 142 -15.22 -12.78 11.46
C ASP A 142 -15.89 -12.26 12.76
N ASP A 143 -17.22 -12.25 12.78
CA ASP A 143 -18.02 -11.73 13.89
C ASP A 143 -18.04 -12.68 15.12
N GLU A 144 -17.63 -13.94 14.98
CA GLU A 144 -17.67 -14.95 16.04
C GLU A 144 -16.29 -15.22 16.66
N LEU A 145 -15.27 -15.41 15.82
CA LEU A 145 -13.91 -15.78 16.22
C LEU A 145 -12.93 -14.60 16.18
N GLY A 146 -13.32 -13.49 15.54
CA GLY A 146 -12.44 -12.37 15.28
C GLY A 146 -11.42 -12.63 14.18
N GLY A 147 -10.64 -11.60 13.85
CA GLY A 147 -9.77 -11.61 12.67
C GLY A 147 -10.48 -11.12 11.42
N ILE A 148 -9.70 -10.92 10.35
CA ILE A 148 -10.18 -10.42 9.05
C ILE A 148 -9.73 -11.39 7.97
N ALA A 149 -10.63 -11.71 7.05
CA ALA A 149 -10.42 -12.58 5.89
C ALA A 149 -10.04 -11.78 4.63
N ASP A 150 -9.73 -12.48 3.53
CA ASP A 150 -9.52 -11.89 2.20
C ASP A 150 -10.76 -11.09 1.74
N ARG A 151 -11.96 -11.66 1.92
CA ARG A 151 -13.23 -11.07 1.48
C ARG A 151 -14.37 -11.43 2.44
N PRO A 152 -15.53 -10.75 2.34
CA PRO A 152 -16.72 -11.15 3.08
C PRO A 152 -17.12 -12.61 2.79
N GLY A 153 -17.23 -13.40 3.85
CA GLY A 153 -17.59 -14.83 3.78
C GLY A 153 -16.43 -15.81 3.65
N ASP A 154 -15.19 -15.33 3.51
CA ASP A 154 -13.98 -16.17 3.54
C ASP A 154 -13.53 -16.41 5.01
N GLU A 155 -12.62 -17.36 5.22
CA GLU A 155 -12.04 -17.67 6.54
C GLU A 155 -10.99 -16.62 6.94
N ALA A 156 -11.07 -16.10 8.17
CA ALA A 156 -10.12 -15.12 8.68
C ALA A 156 -8.73 -15.73 8.90
N ASP A 157 -7.69 -14.94 8.64
CA ASP A 157 -6.31 -15.36 8.88
C ASP A 157 -5.42 -14.20 9.38
N PRO A 158 -4.25 -14.50 9.99
CA PRO A 158 -3.37 -13.46 10.50
C PRO A 158 -2.85 -12.46 9.45
N PHE A 159 -2.73 -12.89 8.20
CA PHE A 159 -2.19 -12.07 7.10
C PHE A 159 -3.20 -11.00 6.67
N HIS A 160 -4.44 -11.37 6.43
CA HIS A 160 -5.50 -10.41 6.12
C HIS A 160 -5.89 -9.59 7.35
N THR A 161 -5.81 -10.16 8.55
CA THR A 161 -6.00 -9.43 9.82
C THR A 161 -5.04 -8.26 9.95
N ILE A 162 -3.72 -8.48 9.81
CA ILE A 162 -2.75 -7.39 9.96
C ILE A 162 -2.92 -6.32 8.88
N PHE A 163 -3.17 -6.72 7.62
CA PHE A 163 -3.30 -5.76 6.52
C PHE A 163 -4.64 -5.03 6.50
N GLY A 164 -5.73 -5.67 6.95
CA GLY A 164 -7.01 -5.02 7.16
C GLY A 164 -6.91 -3.95 8.27
N LEU A 165 -6.32 -4.30 9.41
CA LEU A 165 -6.09 -3.35 10.51
C LEU A 165 -5.16 -2.20 10.10
N ALA A 166 -4.10 -2.49 9.34
CA ALA A 166 -3.20 -1.47 8.83
C ALA A 166 -3.90 -0.53 7.83
N GLY A 167 -4.71 -1.08 6.91
CA GLY A 167 -5.54 -0.30 6.00
C GLY A 167 -6.51 0.61 6.75
N LEU A 168 -7.24 0.09 7.75
CA LEU A 168 -8.13 0.89 8.60
C LEU A 168 -7.38 2.01 9.33
N SER A 169 -6.18 1.73 9.85
CA SER A 169 -5.32 2.73 10.49
C SER A 169 -4.92 3.84 9.53
N VAL A 170 -4.50 3.51 8.29
CA VAL A 170 -4.14 4.50 7.27
C VAL A 170 -5.34 5.34 6.81
N LEU A 171 -6.56 4.77 6.85
CA LEU A 171 -7.80 5.52 6.62
C LEU A 171 -8.18 6.43 7.79
N GLY A 172 -7.54 6.28 8.96
CA GLY A 172 -7.91 7.00 10.18
C GLY A 172 -9.23 6.49 10.75
N TYR A 173 -9.38 5.16 10.85
CA TYR A 173 -10.45 4.52 11.60
C TYR A 173 -10.17 4.67 13.11
N ASP A 174 -11.20 5.02 13.87
CA ASP A 174 -11.07 5.34 15.29
C ASP A 174 -10.63 4.11 16.12
N GLY A 175 -9.86 4.37 17.18
CA GLY A 175 -9.41 3.32 18.11
C GLY A 175 -8.15 2.56 17.68
N LEU A 176 -7.58 2.86 16.50
CA LEU A 176 -6.35 2.25 16.01
C LEU A 176 -5.12 3.15 16.20
N ASN A 177 -3.99 2.52 16.52
CA ASN A 177 -2.71 3.22 16.51
C ASN A 177 -2.33 3.59 15.07
N THR A 178 -1.72 4.76 14.89
CA THR A 178 -1.20 5.19 13.58
C THR A 178 -0.16 4.21 13.05
N VAL A 179 -0.39 3.71 11.85
CA VAL A 179 0.53 2.86 11.09
C VAL A 179 1.37 3.70 10.14
N ASP A 180 2.66 3.36 10.06
CA ASP A 180 3.55 3.86 9.04
C ASP A 180 3.26 3.13 7.72
N PRO A 181 2.90 3.86 6.65
CA PRO A 181 2.53 3.24 5.39
C PRO A 181 3.72 2.56 4.72
N THR A 182 4.97 2.95 4.98
CA THR A 182 6.14 2.33 4.34
C THR A 182 6.44 0.96 4.93
N PHE A 183 6.28 0.78 6.24
CA PHE A 183 6.71 -0.45 6.93
C PHE A 183 5.57 -1.32 7.46
N CYS A 184 4.32 -0.89 7.37
CA CYS A 184 3.16 -1.61 7.92
C CYS A 184 3.31 -1.91 9.43
N MET A 185 3.94 -0.98 10.15
CA MET A 185 4.15 -1.06 11.61
C MET A 185 3.65 0.22 12.27
N THR A 186 3.26 0.14 13.54
CA THR A 186 2.83 1.35 14.25
C THR A 186 3.99 2.35 14.35
N THR A 187 3.69 3.64 14.21
CA THR A 187 4.69 4.72 14.37
C THR A 187 5.34 4.67 15.76
N LYS A 188 4.56 4.28 16.78
CA LYS A 188 5.05 4.01 18.15
C LYS A 188 6.11 2.92 18.19
N ALA A 189 5.91 1.78 17.51
CA ALA A 189 6.88 0.69 17.48
C ALA A 189 8.14 1.08 16.69
N LEU A 190 7.99 1.85 15.62
CA LEU A 190 9.10 2.27 14.77
C LEU A 190 9.97 3.38 15.39
N GLY A 191 9.39 4.25 16.21
CA GLY A 191 10.11 5.39 16.80
C GLY A 191 10.84 6.22 15.74
N LYS A 192 12.17 6.38 15.89
CA LYS A 192 13.02 7.15 14.96
C LYS A 192 13.05 6.62 13.53
N TYR A 193 12.61 5.39 13.30
CA TYR A 193 12.61 4.76 11.99
C TYR A 193 11.34 5.07 11.18
N SER A 194 10.28 5.58 11.79
CA SER A 194 9.04 5.89 11.06
C SER A 194 9.25 6.98 9.99
N PHE A 195 8.86 6.67 8.75
CA PHE A 195 8.78 7.62 7.65
C PHE A 195 7.61 8.58 7.79
N SER A 196 6.51 8.20 8.46
CA SER A 196 5.42 9.14 8.77
C SER A 196 5.90 10.37 9.56
N THR A 197 7.00 10.25 10.32
CA THR A 197 7.61 11.39 11.05
C THR A 197 8.61 12.19 10.21
N LYS A 198 9.10 11.61 9.10
CA LYS A 198 10.18 12.17 8.26
C LYS A 198 9.70 12.70 6.93
N LEU A 199 8.54 12.25 6.43
CA LEU A 199 7.91 12.83 5.26
C LEU A 199 7.43 14.22 5.67
N PRO A 200 8.04 15.32 5.19
CA PRO A 200 7.57 16.63 5.55
C PRO A 200 6.13 16.73 5.06
N LEU A 201 5.17 17.04 5.94
CA LEU A 201 3.83 17.52 5.58
C LEU A 201 3.95 18.87 4.87
N LYS A 202 4.69 18.96 3.76
CA LYS A 202 4.49 20.03 2.80
C LYS A 202 3.09 19.79 2.26
N ALA A 203 2.14 20.55 2.81
CA ALA A 203 0.87 20.84 2.21
C ALA A 203 1.16 21.34 0.78
N ARG A 204 1.19 20.42 -0.18
CA ARG A 204 0.92 20.78 -1.57
C ARG A 204 -0.59 20.83 -1.65
N ALA A 205 -1.09 22.02 -1.93
CA ALA A 205 -2.51 22.26 -2.17
C ALA A 205 -3.06 21.13 -3.06
N ALA A 206 -4.21 20.58 -2.67
CA ALA A 206 -4.96 19.71 -3.55
C ALA A 206 -5.08 20.42 -4.91
N PRO A 207 -4.68 19.80 -6.03
CA PRO A 207 -5.00 20.37 -7.32
C PRO A 207 -6.52 20.54 -7.37
N ALA A 208 -6.97 21.78 -7.59
CA ALA A 208 -8.37 22.10 -7.67
C ALA A 208 -9.02 21.26 -8.79
N LYS A 209 -10.08 20.53 -8.41
CA LYS A 209 -11.06 19.84 -9.27
C LYS A 209 -10.51 18.71 -10.16
N ILE A 210 -10.56 17.47 -9.67
CA ILE A 210 -10.87 16.28 -10.49
C ILE A 210 -11.85 15.39 -9.72
N ILE A 211 -13.07 15.86 -9.48
CA ILE A 211 -14.23 14.99 -9.22
C ILE A 211 -15.44 15.67 -9.85
N GLU A 212 -15.59 15.53 -11.16
CA GLU A 212 -16.91 15.61 -11.79
C GLU A 212 -17.19 14.28 -12.48
N LYS A 213 -18.29 13.66 -12.05
CA LYS A 213 -19.00 12.49 -12.63
C LYS A 213 -18.43 11.10 -12.33
N LEU A 214 -18.79 10.59 -11.15
CA LEU A 214 -19.23 9.20 -11.00
C LEU A 214 -20.64 9.21 -10.36
N PRO A 215 -21.63 8.46 -10.89
CA PRO A 215 -23.01 8.54 -10.41
C PRO A 215 -23.15 7.96 -9.01
N THR A 216 -23.52 8.81 -8.06
CA THR A 216 -23.99 8.45 -6.73
C THR A 216 -25.41 7.89 -6.82
N LYS A 217 -25.57 6.57 -6.77
CA LYS A 217 -26.73 5.92 -6.13
C LYS A 217 -26.42 4.43 -5.94
N PHE A 218 -26.20 4.06 -4.68
CA PHE A 218 -26.35 2.68 -4.23
C PHE A 218 -27.30 2.69 -3.03
N ASP A 219 -28.31 1.84 -3.10
CA ASP A 219 -29.48 1.83 -2.23
C ASP A 219 -29.15 1.25 -0.84
N LEU A 220 -29.79 1.79 0.19
CA LEU A 220 -29.41 1.79 1.60
C LEU A 220 -30.19 0.78 2.47
N GLU A 221 -30.96 -0.15 1.90
CA GLU A 221 -32.07 -0.74 2.67
C GLU A 221 -31.76 -1.79 3.76
N LYS A 222 -30.53 -2.25 4.01
CA LYS A 222 -30.32 -3.30 5.05
C LYS A 222 -29.19 -3.10 6.05
N GLY A 223 -28.68 -1.88 6.19
CA GLY A 223 -27.58 -1.54 7.11
C GLY A 223 -27.88 -1.71 8.61
N LYS A 224 -27.60 -2.90 9.16
CA LYS A 224 -27.32 -3.07 10.60
C LYS A 224 -26.19 -4.10 10.80
N CYS A 225 -25.05 -3.63 11.29
CA CYS A 225 -24.09 -4.48 12.00
C CYS A 225 -23.96 -3.93 13.43
N LYS A 226 -24.16 -4.80 14.43
CA LYS A 226 -23.93 -4.55 15.84
C LYS A 226 -22.64 -5.29 16.21
N ILE A 227 -21.62 -4.55 16.62
CA ILE A 227 -20.33 -5.08 17.09
C ILE A 227 -20.47 -5.32 18.60
N TRP A 228 -20.15 -6.54 19.07
CA TRP A 228 -19.92 -6.82 20.48
C TRP A 228 -18.41 -6.88 20.73
N PHE A 229 -17.98 -6.31 21.86
CA PHE A 229 -16.59 -6.28 22.32
C PHE A 229 -16.11 -7.64 22.84
#